data_AF-A0A4R4LS48-F1
#
_entry.id   AF-A0A4R4LS48-F1
#
_cell.length_a   1.000
_cell.length_b   1.000
_cell.length_c   1.000
_cell.angle_alpha   90.00
_cell.angle_beta   90.00
_cell.angle_gamma   90.00
#
_symmetry.space_group_name_H-M   'P 1'
#
loop_
_entity.id
_entity.type
_entity.pdbx_description
1 polymer ?
#
loop_
_entity_poly.entity_id
_entity_poly.type
_entity_poly.pdbx_seq_one_letter_code
_entity_poly.pdbx_strand_id
1 'polypeptide(L)'
;MYVCICNVVTEDDVHGCLANGCRTAKEVKAACGFKPGCGMCTKRIHTMVSEYRTADELADALTGGPLPLAAVAEAPAAPQIVPDAAEGGTAPQTAA
;
A
#
# COMPACT_ATOMS: atom_id res chain seq x y z
N MET A 1 -12.98 9.55 -2.41
CA MET A 1 -14.19 9.69 -3.26
C MET A 1 -14.08 8.79 -4.50
N TYR A 2 -15.16 8.53 -5.26
CA TYR A 2 -15.02 7.88 -6.58
C TYR A 2 -14.45 8.86 -7.62
N VAL A 3 -13.44 8.40 -8.37
CA VAL A 3 -12.90 9.09 -9.54
C VAL A 3 -13.59 8.60 -10.81
N CYS A 4 -13.90 7.30 -10.91
CA CYS A 4 -14.62 6.71 -12.03
C CYS A 4 -15.72 5.78 -11.54
N ILE A 5 -16.98 6.13 -11.79
CA ILE A 5 -18.12 5.28 -11.43
C ILE A 5 -18.26 4.05 -12.34
N CYS A 6 -17.93 4.17 -13.64
CA CYS A 6 -18.06 3.07 -14.60
C CYS A 6 -17.14 1.89 -14.27
N ASN A 7 -15.95 2.18 -13.73
CA ASN A 7 -14.94 1.18 -13.40
C ASN A 7 -14.78 0.98 -11.88
N VAL A 8 -15.62 1.62 -11.07
CA VAL A 8 -15.60 1.53 -9.59
C VAL A 8 -14.21 1.87 -9.03
N VAL A 9 -13.64 2.98 -9.49
CA VAL A 9 -12.30 3.42 -9.09
C VAL A 9 -12.41 4.62 -8.17
N THR A 10 -11.81 4.49 -6.99
CA THR A 10 -11.73 5.52 -5.95
C THR A 10 -10.48 6.37 -6.08
N GLU A 11 -10.43 7.46 -5.32
CA GLU A 11 -9.23 8.30 -5.20
C GLU A 11 -8.08 7.52 -4.58
N ASP A 12 -8.35 6.66 -3.60
CA ASP A 12 -7.35 5.83 -2.95
C ASP A 12 -6.71 4.84 -3.94
N ASP A 13 -7.50 4.26 -4.85
CA ASP A 13 -6.96 3.41 -5.93
C ASP A 13 -6.00 4.18 -6.84
N VAL A 14 -6.37 5.42 -7.19
CA VAL A 14 -5.53 6.29 -8.03
C VAL A 14 -4.26 6.68 -7.28
N HIS A 15 -4.35 7.10 -6.02
CA HIS A 15 -3.19 7.44 -5.20
C HIS A 15 -2.26 6.25 -4.99
N GLY A 16 -2.82 5.06 -4.76
CA GLY A 16 -2.05 3.82 -4.68
C GLY A 16 -1.28 3.55 -5.97
N CYS A 17 -1.90 3.74 -7.13
CA CYS A 17 -1.22 3.61 -8.42
C CYS A 17 -0.07 4.61 -8.59
N LEU A 18 -0.26 5.86 -8.16
CA LEU A 18 0.76 6.92 -8.23
C LEU A 18 1.95 6.64 -7.30
N ALA A 19 1.66 6.19 -6.07
CA ALA A 19 2.66 5.73 -5.11
C ALA A 19 3.46 4.53 -5.64
N ASN A 20 2.80 3.63 -6.37
CA ASN A 20 3.43 2.49 -7.04
C ASN A 20 4.17 2.87 -8.35
N GLY A 21 4.33 4.16 -8.65
CA GLY A 21 5.18 4.61 -9.75
C GLY A 21 4.44 5.05 -11.01
N CYS A 22 3.10 5.07 -11.04
CA CYS A 22 2.39 5.67 -12.17
C CYS A 22 2.71 7.17 -12.27
N ARG A 23 2.97 7.65 -13.47
CA ARG A 23 3.28 9.06 -13.79
C ARG A 23 2.36 9.65 -14.85
N THR A 24 1.49 8.84 -15.46
CA THR A 24 0.52 9.31 -16.45
C THR A 24 -0.89 8.78 -16.19
N ALA A 25 -1.91 9.52 -16.66
CA ALA A 25 -3.30 9.08 -16.58
C ALA A 25 -3.55 7.76 -17.34
N LYS A 26 -2.76 7.48 -18.38
CA LYS A 26 -2.81 6.22 -19.13
C LYS A 26 -2.34 5.05 -18.28
N GLU A 27 -1.22 5.23 -17.57
CA GLU A 27 -0.69 4.21 -16.65
C GLU A 27 -1.66 3.95 -15.50
N VAL A 28 -2.23 5.00 -14.89
CA VAL A 28 -3.26 4.84 -13.86
C VAL A 28 -4.44 4.02 -14.39
N LYS A 29 -4.96 4.35 -15.58
CA LYS A 29 -6.09 3.59 -16.17
C LYS A 29 -5.73 2.13 -16.44
N ALA A 30 -4.51 1.87 -16.90
CA ALA A 30 -4.02 0.52 -17.15
C ALA A 30 -3.87 -0.27 -15.83
N ALA A 31 -3.26 0.33 -14.82
CA ALA A 31 -3.04 -0.28 -13.50
C ALA A 31 -4.36 -0.58 -12.78
N CYS A 32 -5.35 0.30 -12.87
CA CYS A 32 -6.69 0.08 -12.34
C CYS A 32 -7.58 -0.84 -13.20
N GLY A 33 -7.08 -1.36 -14.33
CA GLY A 33 -7.84 -2.29 -15.17
C GLY A 33 -9.08 -1.69 -15.84
N PHE A 34 -9.00 -0.44 -16.31
CA PHE A 34 -10.13 0.26 -16.93
C PHE A 34 -10.67 -0.48 -18.15
N LYS A 35 -12.00 -0.63 -18.18
CA LYS A 35 -12.77 -1.00 -19.37
C LYS A 35 -13.33 0.27 -20.04
N PRO A 36 -13.71 0.20 -21.33
CA PRO A 36 -14.38 1.31 -22.02
C PRO A 36 -15.59 1.84 -21.23
N GLY A 37 -15.78 3.16 -21.23
CA GLY A 37 -16.85 3.82 -20.47
C GLY A 37 -17.04 5.28 -20.89
N CYS A 38 -17.76 6.06 -20.09
CA CYS A 38 -18.15 7.44 -20.46
C CYS A 38 -16.98 8.46 -20.54
N GLY A 39 -15.82 8.14 -19.97
CA GLY A 39 -14.62 8.98 -20.05
C GLY A 39 -14.58 10.24 -19.18
N MET A 40 -15.66 10.60 -18.47
CA MET A 40 -15.74 11.83 -17.64
C MET A 40 -14.63 11.95 -16.58
N CYS A 41 -14.19 10.81 -16.05
CA CYS A 41 -13.08 10.72 -15.08
C CYS A 41 -11.73 11.21 -15.63
N THR A 42 -11.54 11.26 -16.95
CA THR A 42 -10.22 11.47 -17.57
C THR A 42 -9.57 12.77 -17.13
N LYS A 43 -10.31 13.89 -17.17
CA LYS A 43 -9.78 15.19 -16.77
C LYS A 43 -9.37 15.19 -15.28
N ARG A 44 -10.18 14.58 -14.41
CA ARG A 44 -9.86 14.47 -12.98
C ARG A 44 -8.60 13.64 -12.74
N ILE A 45 -8.44 12.51 -13.43
CA ILE A 45 -7.22 11.69 -13.33
C ILE A 45 -5.99 12.49 -13.78
N HIS A 46 -6.08 13.26 -14.87
CA HIS A 46 -4.99 14.14 -15.30
C HIS A 46 -4.63 15.18 -14.23
N THR A 47 -5.63 15.80 -13.59
CA THR A 47 -5.42 16.74 -12.49
C THR A 47 -4.71 16.05 -11.32
N MET A 48 -5.20 14.90 -10.86
CA MET A 48 -4.59 14.16 -9.74
C MET A 48 -3.14 13.76 -10.04
N VAL A 49 -2.85 13.31 -11.26
CA VAL A 49 -1.47 13.00 -11.69
C VAL A 49 -0.59 14.25 -11.65
N SER A 50 -1.08 15.38 -12.13
CA SER A 50 -0.33 16.65 -12.12
C SER A 50 -0.06 17.12 -10.69
N GLU A 51 -1.09 17.12 -9.83
CA GLU A 51 -0.99 17.51 -8.43
C GLU A 51 0.00 16.62 -7.69
N TYR A 52 -0.09 15.29 -7.89
CA TYR A 52 0.84 14.34 -7.28
C TYR A 52 2.28 14.61 -7.70
N ARG A 53 2.53 14.82 -9.00
CA ARG A 53 3.89 15.10 -9.48
C ARG A 53 4.44 16.41 -8.92
N THR A 54 3.64 17.47 -8.88
CA THR A 54 4.07 18.74 -8.29
C THR A 54 4.35 18.59 -6.79
N ALA A 55 3.54 17.80 -6.07
CA ALA A 55 3.76 17.53 -4.65
C ALA A 55 5.04 16.70 -4.42
N ASP A 56 5.28 15.68 -5.26
CA ASP A 56 6.48 14.84 -5.24
C ASP A 56 7.75 15.66 -5.50
N GLU A 57 7.74 16.50 -6.54
CA GLU A 57 8.84 17.42 -6.86
C GLU A 57 9.12 18.43 -5.74
N LEU A 58 8.07 18.96 -5.11
CA LEU A 58 8.21 19.85 -3.95
C LEU A 58 8.77 19.12 -2.73
N ALA A 59 8.31 17.90 -2.46
CA ALA A 59 8.82 17.09 -1.37
C ALA A 59 10.32 16.82 -1.55
N ASP A 60 10.73 16.37 -2.74
CA ASP A 60 12.13 16.14 -3.09
C ASP A 60 12.97 17.40 -2.88
N ALA A 61 12.49 18.57 -3.32
CA ALA A 61 13.20 19.83 -3.11
C ALA A 61 13.40 20.17 -1.63
N LEU A 62 12.44 19.83 -0.76
CA LEU A 62 12.53 20.06 0.68
C LEU A 62 13.42 19.03 1.40
N THR A 63 13.48 17.80 0.91
CA THR A 63 14.20 16.70 1.56
C THR A 63 15.60 16.41 0.97
N GLY A 64 16.01 17.15 -0.06
CA GLY A 64 17.33 17.00 -0.68
C GLY A 64 17.39 15.95 -1.80
N GLY A 65 16.26 15.69 -2.45
CA GLY A 65 16.09 14.75 -3.54
C GLY A 65 15.23 13.54 -3.15
N PRO A 66 14.95 12.64 -4.11
CA PRO A 66 14.16 11.44 -3.86
C PRO A 66 14.89 10.58 -2.84
N LEU A 67 14.33 10.47 -1.64
CA LEU A 67 14.80 9.45 -0.71
C LEU A 67 14.50 8.10 -1.36
N PRO A 68 15.51 7.24 -1.58
CA PRO A 68 15.20 5.89 -1.99
C PRO A 68 14.31 5.29 -0.91
N LEU A 69 13.12 4.80 -1.30
CA LEU A 69 12.38 3.80 -0.52
C LEU A 69 13.23 2.52 -0.51
N ALA A 70 14.41 2.58 0.08
CA ALA A 70 15.06 1.40 0.60
C ALA A 70 14.12 0.94 1.72
N ALA A 71 13.43 -0.17 1.48
CA ALA A 71 12.71 -0.89 2.52
C ALA A 71 13.63 -0.89 3.75
N VAL A 72 13.14 -0.36 4.88
CA VAL A 72 13.76 -0.60 6.17
C VAL A 72 13.97 -2.10 6.22
N ALA A 73 15.24 -2.54 6.13
CA ALA A 73 15.57 -3.95 6.20
C ALA A 73 14.88 -4.48 7.45
N GLU A 74 14.04 -5.50 7.26
CA GLU A 74 13.32 -6.16 8.34
C GLU A 74 14.33 -6.42 9.47
N ALA A 75 14.18 -5.68 10.58
CA ALA A 75 15.07 -5.82 11.71
C ALA A 75 15.02 -7.30 12.10
N PRO A 76 16.18 -7.98 12.24
CA PRO A 76 16.17 -9.41 12.53
C PRO A 76 15.37 -9.63 13.80
N ALA A 77 14.32 -10.45 13.67
CA ALA A 77 13.41 -10.78 14.75
C ALA A 77 14.21 -11.13 16.00
N ALA A 78 14.00 -10.37 17.07
CA ALA A 78 14.60 -10.66 18.36
C ALA A 78 14.28 -12.12 18.75
N PRO A 79 15.26 -12.89 19.26
CA PRO A 79 15.07 -14.29 19.59
C PRO A 79 13.95 -14.42 20.62
N GLN A 80 12.91 -15.16 20.26
CA GLN A 80 11.80 -15.48 21.13
C GLN A 80 12.31 -16.44 22.20
N ILE A 81 12.38 -15.98 23.46
CA ILE A 81 12.65 -16.84 24.61
C ILE A 81 11.35 -17.61 24.87
N VAL A 82 11.32 -18.89 24.52
CA VAL A 82 10.22 -19.78 24.89
C VAL A 82 10.38 -20.17 26.37
N PRO A 83 9.35 -20.00 27.22
CA PRO A 83 9.40 -20.50 28.59
C PRO A 83 9.23 -22.02 28.61
N ASP A 84 10.15 -22.70 29.32
CA ASP A 84 10.19 -24.14 29.54
C ASP A 84 8.93 -24.60 30.30
N ALA A 85 8.18 -25.51 29.69
CA ALA A 85 6.92 -26.01 30.22
C ALA A 85 7.15 -27.08 31.28
N ALA A 86 7.08 -26.64 32.54
CA ALA A 86 6.60 -27.32 33.74
C ALA A 86 6.54 -28.87 33.74
N GLU A 87 7.40 -29.46 34.56
CA GLU A 87 7.20 -30.76 35.18
C GLU A 87 6.06 -30.70 36.23
N GLY A 88 5.24 -31.76 36.30
CA GLY A 88 4.55 -32.13 37.55
C GLY A 88 3.10 -32.60 37.41
N GLY A 89 2.83 -33.86 37.79
CA GLY A 89 1.50 -34.27 38.23
C GLY A 89 1.13 -35.74 38.02
N THR A 90 1.75 -36.66 38.77
CA THR A 90 1.29 -38.05 38.90
C THR A 90 -0.04 -38.11 39.67
N ALA A 91 -1.08 -38.69 39.07
CA ALA A 91 -2.33 -39.02 39.75
C ALA A 91 -2.27 -40.44 40.37
N PRO A 92 -2.77 -40.67 41.60
CA PRO A 92 -2.87 -42.02 42.15
C PRO A 92 -4.16 -42.72 41.72
N GLN A 93 -4.04 -44.04 41.56
CA GLN A 93 -5.08 -44.98 41.17
C GLN A 93 -6.03 -45.30 42.33
N THR A 94 -7.29 -45.63 42.03
CA THR A 94 -8.11 -46.47 42.92
C THR A 94 -9.02 -47.37 42.10
N ALA A 95 -8.82 -48.68 42.29
CA ALA A 95 -9.60 -49.77 41.72
C ALA A 95 -10.76 -50.15 42.66
N ALA A 96 -11.84 -50.68 42.07
CA ALA A 96 -12.87 -51.49 42.73
C ALA A 96 -13.16 -52.69 41.83
#